data_AF-A0A4Q6FGT2-F1
#
_entry.id   AF-A0A4Q6FGT2-F1
#
_cell.length_a   1.000
_cell.length_b   1.000
_cell.length_c   1.000
_cell.angle_alpha   90.00
_cell.angle_beta   90.00
_cell.angle_gamma   90.00
#
_symmetry.space_group_name_H-M   'P 1'
#
loop_
_entity.id
_entity.type
_entity.pdbx_description
1 polymer ?
#
loop_
_entity_poly.entity_id
_entity_poly.type
_entity_poly.pdbx_seq_one_letter_code
_entity_poly.pdbx_strand_id
1 'polypeptide(L)'
;MNSIRVSVKRGRKMFSLKSKFRKFLPLEKSGKPYILPTLYGIGFLFLIVDIFALGYYRDNAPYHTVGLTLIVFGLVAMIHTNANIQNIAIELLDCEPMAAGESSEIRFTVQGTGTAPVHNLWIELPNGAPYSADRATFLEVSSAIDGSLTVHCSKRGVYSIDKIKLISRGVYGLFQAWSWHAAKTNLIVYPKPRGNNPLPTGTESQAKKLEGATLTKTLSGDDFQGHKPYILGDSLQHVDWKAYARGQDMLIKDYSGEGSEALDLHWDDTRGTTEERLEQLSAWIVLMNRAQRPYSLHLPTLSLSRGSGARHDAEAYYALATFEEV
;
A
#
# COMPACT_ATOMS: atom_id res chain seq x y z
N MET A 1 -6.43 -54.80 -3.84
CA MET A 1 -6.43 -53.82 -2.73
C MET A 1 -5.49 -52.69 -3.08
N ASN A 2 -6.07 -51.50 -3.21
CA ASN A 2 -5.48 -50.23 -3.58
C ASN A 2 -4.32 -49.79 -2.69
N SER A 3 -3.24 -49.25 -3.27
CA SER A 3 -2.78 -47.91 -2.87
C SER A 3 -1.92 -47.28 -3.97
N ILE A 4 -2.52 -46.34 -4.69
CA ILE A 4 -1.84 -45.46 -5.65
C ILE A 4 -1.33 -44.27 -4.84
N ARG A 5 -0.01 -44.17 -4.64
CA ARG A 5 0.63 -42.95 -4.11
C ARG A 5 0.86 -41.96 -5.24
N VAL A 6 -0.06 -41.00 -5.38
CA VAL A 6 0.14 -39.80 -6.19
C VAL A 6 1.03 -38.83 -5.40
N SER A 7 2.29 -38.69 -5.82
CA SER A 7 3.21 -37.68 -5.29
C SER A 7 2.97 -36.36 -6.02
N VAL A 8 2.31 -35.42 -5.35
CA VAL A 8 2.04 -34.05 -5.81
C VAL A 8 3.33 -33.24 -5.72
N LYS A 9 4.01 -33.02 -6.85
CA LYS A 9 5.09 -32.02 -6.95
C LYS A 9 4.49 -30.62 -6.86
N ARG A 10 4.52 -30.02 -5.67
CA ARG A 10 4.26 -28.59 -5.45
C ARG A 10 5.38 -27.77 -6.09
N GLY A 11 5.10 -27.14 -7.22
CA GLY A 11 5.91 -26.07 -7.78
C GLY A 11 5.93 -24.88 -6.82
N ARG A 12 7.10 -24.56 -6.27
CA ARG A 12 7.35 -23.40 -5.42
C ARG A 12 8.46 -22.56 -6.05
N LYS A 13 8.20 -21.26 -6.09
CA LYS A 13 9.13 -20.13 -6.27
C LYS A 13 9.53 -19.79 -7.71
N MET A 14 8.75 -18.88 -8.29
CA MET A 14 9.28 -17.87 -9.21
C MET A 14 8.58 -16.54 -8.92
N PHE A 15 8.84 -15.99 -7.73
CA PHE A 15 8.43 -14.64 -7.35
C PHE A 15 9.67 -13.77 -7.20
N SER A 16 9.72 -12.74 -8.04
CA SER A 16 10.41 -11.45 -7.87
C SER A 16 11.94 -11.45 -7.72
N LEU A 17 12.62 -11.37 -8.87
CA LEU A 17 13.99 -10.84 -8.98
C LEU A 17 14.01 -9.32 -9.31
N LYS A 18 12.87 -8.62 -9.19
CA LYS A 18 12.78 -7.18 -9.52
C LYS A 18 13.17 -6.23 -8.38
N SER A 19 13.54 -6.72 -7.20
CA SER A 19 13.82 -5.86 -6.03
C SER A 19 15.25 -5.28 -5.94
N LYS A 20 16.18 -5.66 -6.83
CA LYS A 20 17.61 -5.39 -6.59
C LYS A 20 18.15 -4.00 -6.94
N PHE A 21 17.35 -3.10 -7.53
CA PHE A 21 17.82 -1.76 -7.91
C PHE A 21 16.79 -0.64 -7.74
N ARG A 22 15.93 -0.72 -6.72
CA ARG A 22 15.17 0.47 -6.29
C ARG A 22 16.06 1.27 -5.34
N LYS A 23 16.32 2.54 -5.68
CA LYS A 23 17.02 3.45 -4.76
C LYS A 23 16.09 3.71 -3.60
N PHE A 24 16.47 3.22 -2.42
CA PHE A 24 15.73 3.46 -1.20
C PHE A 24 15.76 4.95 -0.85
N LEU A 25 14.59 5.60 -0.87
CA LEU A 25 14.45 7.03 -0.63
C LEU A 25 13.74 7.24 0.72
N PRO A 26 14.50 7.50 1.79
CA PRO A 26 13.92 7.59 3.11
C PRO A 26 13.08 8.84 3.29
N LEU A 27 11.92 8.69 3.95
CA LEU A 27 11.07 9.80 4.35
C LEU A 27 11.81 10.71 5.33
N GLU A 28 11.71 12.02 5.10
CA GLU A 28 12.36 13.02 5.93
C GLU A 28 11.81 13.00 7.36
N LYS A 29 12.71 12.94 8.33
CA LYS A 29 12.35 12.94 9.75
C LYS A 29 11.93 14.34 10.19
N SER A 30 10.69 14.46 10.64
CA SER A 30 10.11 15.71 11.13
C SER A 30 10.35 15.83 12.65
N GLY A 31 11.48 16.44 13.03
CA GLY A 31 11.79 16.80 14.41
C GLY A 31 12.55 15.76 15.23
N LYS A 32 12.76 16.08 16.52
CA LYS A 32 13.49 15.21 17.46
C LYS A 32 12.62 14.04 17.93
N PRO A 33 13.20 12.85 18.16
CA PRO A 33 12.47 11.75 18.75
C PRO A 33 12.09 12.08 20.19
N TYR A 34 10.88 11.72 20.59
CA TYR A 34 10.40 11.80 21.96
C TYR A 34 10.55 10.44 22.62
N ILE A 35 10.88 10.42 23.92
CA ILE A 35 11.06 9.19 24.69
C ILE A 35 10.28 9.34 25.99
N LEU A 36 9.46 8.35 26.32
CA LEU A 36 8.72 8.28 27.58
C LEU A 36 8.91 6.93 28.25
N PRO A 37 8.90 6.87 29.60
CA PRO A 37 8.84 5.60 30.31
C PRO A 37 7.50 4.92 30.04
N THR A 38 7.52 3.60 29.89
CA THR A 38 6.30 2.78 29.83
C THR A 38 5.77 2.53 31.24
N LEU A 39 4.64 1.83 31.38
CA LEU A 39 4.15 1.38 32.69
C LEU A 39 5.21 0.55 33.43
N TYR A 40 5.95 -0.31 32.71
CA TYR A 40 7.07 -1.06 33.28
C TYR A 40 8.25 -0.15 33.64
N GLY A 41 8.52 0.88 32.85
CA GLY A 41 9.50 1.92 33.18
C GLY A 41 9.16 2.69 34.45
N ILE A 42 7.88 3.01 34.66
CA ILE A 42 7.40 3.66 35.88
C ILE A 42 7.56 2.71 37.08
N GLY A 43 7.16 1.44 36.94
CA GLY A 43 7.38 0.42 37.99
C GLY A 43 8.87 0.23 38.31
N PHE A 44 9.74 0.27 37.30
CA PHE A 44 11.19 0.22 37.48
C PHE A 44 11.74 1.43 38.24
N LEU A 45 11.22 2.63 38.01
CA LEU A 45 11.58 3.82 38.80
C LEU A 45 11.15 3.68 40.26
N PHE A 46 9.94 3.16 40.51
CA PHE A 46 9.49 2.87 41.88
C PHE A 46 10.39 1.84 42.57
N LEU A 47 10.80 0.78 41.86
CA LEU A 47 11.74 -0.22 42.38
C LEU A 47 13.08 0.41 42.78
N ILE A 48 13.61 1.34 41.98
CA ILE A 48 14.84 2.07 42.32
C ILE A 48 14.63 2.85 43.63
N VAL A 49 13.54 3.63 43.72
CA VAL A 49 13.24 4.43 44.92
C VAL A 49 13.09 3.53 46.16
N ASP A 50 12.40 2.40 46.03
CA ASP A 50 12.19 1.44 47.11
C ASP A 50 13.52 0.83 47.59
N ILE A 51 14.42 0.46 46.68
CA ILE A 51 15.76 -0.05 47.02
C ILE A 51 16.58 1.01 47.77
N PHE A 52 16.51 2.28 47.35
CA PHE A 52 17.19 3.37 48.08
C PHE A 52 16.57 3.61 49.46
N ALA A 53 15.25 3.55 49.58
CA ALA A 53 14.55 3.67 50.86
C ALA A 53 14.92 2.53 51.83
N LEU A 54 14.98 1.30 51.33
CA LEU A 54 15.44 0.13 52.10
C LEU A 54 16.90 0.26 52.51
N GLY A 55 17.78 0.75 51.62
CA GLY A 55 19.18 1.02 51.94
C GLY A 55 19.34 2.03 53.06
N TYR A 56 18.56 3.11 53.02
CA TYR A 56 18.53 4.13 54.08
C TYR A 56 17.98 3.57 55.40
N TYR A 57 16.84 2.87 55.36
CA TYR A 57 16.22 2.30 56.56
C TYR A 57 17.08 1.24 57.24
N ARG A 58 17.82 0.44 56.46
CA ARG A 58 18.67 -0.64 56.96
C ARG A 58 20.11 -0.22 57.23
N ASP A 59 20.49 1.02 56.90
CA ASP A 59 21.87 1.53 56.93
C ASP A 59 22.88 0.58 56.26
N ASN A 60 22.48 0.02 55.11
CA ASN A 60 23.20 -1.04 54.42
C ASN A 60 23.69 -0.58 53.05
N ALA A 61 25.00 -0.39 52.92
CA ALA A 61 25.66 0.08 51.70
C ALA A 61 25.35 -0.73 50.41
N PRO A 62 25.21 -2.08 50.44
CA PRO A 62 24.95 -2.86 49.21
C PRO A 62 23.66 -2.48 48.47
N TYR A 63 22.62 -2.02 49.18
CA TYR A 63 21.38 -1.56 48.53
C TYR A 63 21.62 -0.34 47.63
N HIS A 64 22.47 0.59 48.06
CA HIS A 64 22.83 1.75 47.24
C HIS A 64 23.62 1.36 46.00
N THR A 65 24.51 0.37 46.09
CA THR A 65 25.23 -0.17 44.92
C THR A 65 24.28 -0.79 43.90
N VAL A 66 23.30 -1.57 44.35
CA VAL A 66 22.26 -2.15 43.47
C VAL A 66 21.40 -1.03 42.85
N GLY A 67 20.95 -0.07 43.65
CA GLY A 67 20.18 1.08 43.18
C GLY A 67 20.90 1.88 42.10
N LEU A 68 22.19 2.18 42.30
CA LEU A 68 23.03 2.85 41.29
C LEU A 68 23.20 2.00 40.02
N THR A 69 23.36 0.68 40.16
CA THR A 69 23.46 -0.24 39.01
C THR A 69 22.18 -0.23 38.18
N LEU A 70 21.02 -0.23 38.82
CA LEU A 70 19.72 -0.14 38.15
C LEU A 70 19.53 1.21 37.46
N ILE A 71 20.02 2.31 38.03
CA ILE A 71 20.03 3.62 37.36
C ILE A 71 20.86 3.56 36.08
N VAL A 72 22.09 3.02 36.14
CA VAL A 72 22.95 2.85 34.95
C VAL A 72 22.27 1.97 33.90
N PHE A 73 21.65 0.86 34.31
CA PHE A 73 20.88 -0.01 33.41
C PHE A 73 19.72 0.75 32.74
N GLY A 74 18.97 1.55 33.51
CA GLY A 74 17.88 2.39 32.98
C GLY A 74 18.39 3.41 31.95
N LEU A 75 19.52 4.06 32.21
CA LEU A 75 20.14 5.00 31.27
C LEU A 75 20.58 4.30 29.96
N VAL A 76 21.21 3.13 30.08
CA VAL A 76 21.60 2.31 28.91
C VAL A 76 20.36 1.89 28.12
N ALA A 77 19.31 1.41 28.78
CA ALA A 77 18.04 1.05 28.15
C ALA A 77 17.40 2.24 27.41
N MET A 78 17.47 3.44 27.98
CA MET A 78 16.99 4.68 27.35
C MET A 78 17.81 5.02 26.09
N ILE A 79 19.14 4.94 26.15
CA ILE A 79 20.04 5.19 25.00
C ILE A 79 19.76 4.20 23.86
N HIS A 80 19.63 2.90 24.16
CA HIS A 80 19.27 1.90 23.15
C HIS A 80 17.89 2.15 22.53
N THR A 81 16.91 2.55 23.33
CA THR A 81 15.57 2.88 22.83
C THR A 81 15.60 4.10 21.89
N ASN A 82 16.42 5.11 22.21
CA ASN A 82 16.64 6.25 21.34
C ASN A 82 17.37 5.87 20.05
N ALA A 83 18.38 5.01 20.13
CA ALA A 83 19.13 4.53 18.97
C ALA A 83 18.22 3.76 17.99
N ASN A 84 17.28 2.96 18.51
CA ASN A 84 16.30 2.24 17.69
C ASN A 84 15.55 3.19 16.75
N ILE A 85 15.00 4.30 17.25
CA ILE A 85 14.18 5.21 16.43
C ILE A 85 15.02 6.17 15.55
N GLN A 86 16.32 6.30 15.83
CA GLN A 86 17.23 7.10 15.02
C GLN A 86 17.78 6.33 13.82
N ASN A 87 17.94 5.01 13.96
CA ASN A 87 18.53 4.14 12.96
C ASN A 87 17.47 3.43 12.09
N ILE A 88 16.31 4.05 11.90
CA ILE A 88 15.25 3.55 11.02
C ILE A 88 15.03 4.54 9.91
N ALA A 89 14.95 3.99 8.72
CA ALA A 89 14.53 4.70 7.55
C ALA A 89 13.30 4.00 6.96
N ILE A 90 12.40 4.79 6.39
CA ILE A 90 11.16 4.29 5.79
C ILE A 90 11.02 4.88 4.41
N GLU A 91 10.65 4.06 3.45
CA GLU A 91 10.22 4.49 2.13
C GLU A 91 8.73 4.13 1.98
N LEU A 92 7.94 5.08 1.53
CA LEU A 92 6.57 4.80 1.10
C LEU A 92 6.61 4.27 -0.33
N LEU A 93 6.03 3.09 -0.56
CA LEU A 93 6.07 2.46 -1.88
C LEU A 93 4.95 2.96 -2.77
N ASP A 94 3.71 2.77 -2.30
CA ASP A 94 2.51 3.04 -3.07
C ASP A 94 1.25 3.02 -2.17
N CYS A 95 0.20 3.68 -2.65
CA CYS A 95 -1.12 3.67 -2.07
C CYS A 95 -2.15 3.46 -3.18
N GLU A 96 -2.73 2.26 -3.25
CA GLU A 96 -3.71 1.94 -4.28
C GLU A 96 -5.03 2.70 -4.01
N PRO A 97 -5.67 3.29 -5.03
CA PRO A 97 -6.98 3.94 -4.89
C PRO A 97 -8.02 2.99 -4.31
N MET A 98 -8.88 3.50 -3.43
CA MET A 98 -9.84 2.68 -2.69
C MET A 98 -11.28 3.13 -2.90
N ALA A 99 -12.22 2.19 -2.90
CA ALA A 99 -13.64 2.52 -2.92
C ALA A 99 -14.09 3.00 -1.53
N ALA A 100 -15.02 3.96 -1.49
CA ALA A 100 -15.62 4.43 -0.26
C ALA A 100 -16.31 3.28 0.51
N GLY A 101 -15.94 3.11 1.78
CA GLY A 101 -16.44 2.05 2.66
C GLY A 101 -15.68 0.72 2.56
N GLU A 102 -14.66 0.61 1.70
CA GLU A 102 -13.76 -0.54 1.67
C GLU A 102 -12.45 -0.25 2.42
N SER A 103 -11.50 -1.20 2.34
CA SER A 103 -10.16 -1.10 2.95
C SER A 103 -9.09 -1.21 1.89
N SER A 104 -8.03 -0.41 1.99
CA SER A 104 -6.85 -0.50 1.13
C SER A 104 -5.58 -0.63 1.95
N GLU A 105 -4.52 -1.14 1.33
CA GLU A 105 -3.23 -1.32 1.96
C GLU A 105 -2.24 -0.25 1.48
N ILE A 106 -1.72 0.52 2.43
CA ILE A 106 -0.58 1.40 2.18
C ILE A 106 0.68 0.55 2.31
N ARG A 107 1.44 0.43 1.22
CA ARG A 107 2.69 -0.34 1.20
C ARG A 107 3.88 0.56 1.49
N PHE A 108 4.79 0.07 2.32
CA PHE A 108 6.03 0.76 2.66
C PHE A 108 7.16 -0.24 2.90
N THR A 109 8.39 0.22 2.76
CA THR A 109 9.59 -0.54 3.10
C THR A 109 10.26 0.13 4.29
N VAL A 110 10.53 -0.66 5.33
CA VAL A 110 11.28 -0.21 6.50
C VAL A 110 12.68 -0.80 6.43
N GLN A 111 13.70 0.02 6.67
CA GLN A 111 15.08 -0.42 6.72
C GLN A 111 15.78 0.08 7.98
N GLY A 112 16.44 -0.84 8.69
CA GLY A 112 17.40 -0.49 9.74
C GLY A 112 18.69 0.03 9.10
N THR A 113 19.12 1.23 9.47
CA THR A 113 20.38 1.85 8.98
C THR A 113 21.54 1.69 9.97
N GLY A 114 21.27 1.14 11.16
CA GLY A 114 22.26 0.90 12.20
C GLY A 114 22.96 -0.45 12.06
N THR A 115 23.96 -0.66 12.92
CA THR A 115 24.68 -1.95 13.03
C THR A 115 23.93 -3.00 13.84
N ALA A 116 22.97 -2.58 14.67
CA ALA A 116 22.16 -3.45 15.52
C ALA A 116 20.71 -3.52 15.01
N PRO A 117 20.03 -4.67 15.18
CA PRO A 117 18.64 -4.80 14.81
C PRO A 117 17.74 -3.89 15.65
N VAL A 118 16.79 -3.26 14.98
CA VAL A 118 15.74 -2.47 15.61
C VAL A 118 14.65 -3.43 16.07
N HIS A 119 14.21 -3.29 17.31
CA HIS A 119 13.19 -4.17 17.89
C HIS A 119 11.87 -3.44 18.15
N ASN A 120 10.77 -4.20 18.12
CA ASN A 120 9.43 -3.77 18.50
C ASN A 120 9.06 -2.41 17.90
N LEU A 121 9.10 -2.34 16.59
CA LEU A 121 8.71 -1.16 15.82
C LEU A 121 7.25 -1.31 15.41
N TRP A 122 6.49 -0.23 15.48
CA TRP A 122 5.20 -0.18 14.81
C TRP A 122 4.95 1.19 14.19
N ILE A 123 4.08 1.19 13.20
CA ILE A 123 3.73 2.35 12.38
C ILE A 123 2.28 2.68 12.61
N GLU A 124 2.02 3.97 12.79
CA GLU A 124 0.68 4.54 12.99
C GLU A 124 0.49 5.75 12.08
N LEU A 125 -0.74 5.92 11.58
CA LEU A 125 -1.19 7.18 11.03
C LEU A 125 -1.73 8.09 12.14
N PRO A 126 -1.78 9.43 11.91
CA PRO A 126 -2.33 10.37 12.88
C PRO A 126 -3.79 10.04 13.22
N ASN A 127 -4.12 10.03 14.51
CA ASN A 127 -5.49 9.88 14.99
C ASN A 127 -6.33 11.12 14.62
N GLY A 128 -7.60 10.92 14.24
CA GLY A 128 -8.55 12.00 13.94
C GLY A 128 -8.62 12.42 12.46
N ALA A 129 -7.90 11.72 11.58
CA ALA A 129 -8.09 11.86 10.15
C ALA A 129 -9.46 11.28 9.71
N PRO A 130 -10.01 11.67 8.55
CA PRO A 130 -11.22 11.09 7.97
C PRO A 130 -11.07 9.61 7.54
N TYR A 131 -9.90 9.02 7.81
CA TYR A 131 -9.57 7.62 7.61
C TYR A 131 -9.07 7.02 8.93
N SER A 132 -9.35 5.72 9.14
CA SER A 132 -8.80 4.94 10.25
C SER A 132 -7.83 3.90 9.71
N ALA A 133 -6.73 3.64 10.40
CA ALA A 133 -5.75 2.65 9.97
C ALA A 133 -5.36 1.72 11.11
N ASP A 134 -5.14 0.45 10.76
CA ASP A 134 -4.56 -0.52 11.65
C ASP A 134 -3.08 -0.22 11.90
N ARG A 135 -2.45 -0.91 12.85
CA ARG A 135 -1.04 -0.72 13.19
C ARG A 135 -0.21 -1.80 12.52
N ALA A 136 0.80 -1.41 11.76
CA ALA A 136 1.77 -2.36 11.22
C ALA A 136 2.88 -2.58 12.24
N THR A 137 3.14 -3.83 12.62
CA THR A 137 4.09 -4.18 13.69
C THR A 137 5.23 -5.04 13.15
N PHE A 138 6.45 -4.69 13.52
CA PHE A 138 7.70 -5.38 13.19
C PHE A 138 8.41 -5.75 14.47
N LEU A 139 8.64 -7.04 14.66
CA LEU A 139 9.35 -7.54 15.84
C LEU A 139 10.83 -7.19 15.79
N GLU A 140 11.43 -7.36 14.61
CA GLU A 140 12.85 -7.12 14.35
C GLU A 140 13.04 -6.58 12.93
N VAL A 141 13.86 -5.53 12.78
CA VAL A 141 14.25 -4.96 11.50
C VAL A 141 15.78 -4.87 11.47
N SER A 142 16.40 -5.81 10.76
CA SER A 142 17.86 -5.84 10.51
C SER A 142 18.22 -5.51 9.07
N SER A 143 17.28 -5.70 8.15
CA SER A 143 17.41 -5.39 6.71
C SER A 143 16.15 -4.69 6.21
N ALA A 144 16.08 -4.40 4.91
CA ALA A 144 14.87 -3.86 4.30
C ALA A 144 13.74 -4.91 4.37
N ILE A 145 12.65 -4.54 5.03
CA ILE A 145 11.44 -5.37 5.20
C ILE A 145 10.25 -4.60 4.66
N ASP A 146 9.48 -5.24 3.80
CA ASP A 146 8.22 -4.69 3.29
C ASP A 146 7.11 -4.91 4.31
N GLY A 147 6.26 -3.90 4.45
CA GLY A 147 5.08 -3.94 5.30
C GLY A 147 3.90 -3.25 4.66
N SER A 148 2.72 -3.55 5.18
CA SER A 148 1.49 -2.87 4.79
C SER A 148 0.68 -2.42 6.00
N LEU A 149 -0.03 -1.32 5.81
CA LEU A 149 -0.97 -0.75 6.76
C LEU A 149 -2.36 -0.77 6.14
N THR A 150 -3.32 -1.45 6.75
CA THR A 150 -4.70 -1.42 6.29
C THR A 150 -5.35 -0.09 6.70
N VAL A 151 -5.92 0.61 5.73
CA VAL A 151 -6.60 1.89 5.90
C VAL A 151 -8.04 1.76 5.45
N HIS A 152 -8.95 2.33 6.23
CA HIS A 152 -10.38 2.37 6.01
C HIS A 152 -10.85 3.82 5.90
N CYS A 153 -11.71 4.10 4.93
CA CYS A 153 -12.33 5.41 4.78
C CYS A 153 -13.76 5.27 4.28
N SER A 154 -14.71 5.96 4.93
CA SER A 154 -16.14 5.83 4.64
C SER A 154 -16.65 6.83 3.60
N LYS A 155 -15.98 7.98 3.43
CA LYS A 155 -16.43 9.05 2.54
C LYS A 155 -15.48 9.20 1.36
N ARG A 156 -16.03 9.39 0.15
CA ARG A 156 -15.21 9.71 -1.03
C ARG A 156 -14.47 11.03 -0.83
N GLY A 157 -13.33 11.15 -1.48
CA GLY A 157 -12.49 12.34 -1.40
C GLY A 157 -11.02 12.01 -1.60
N VAL A 158 -10.21 13.05 -1.67
CA VAL A 158 -8.76 12.95 -1.69
C VAL A 158 -8.24 13.40 -0.34
N TYR A 159 -7.59 12.49 0.38
CA TYR A 159 -7.07 12.78 1.72
C TYR A 159 -5.55 12.80 1.71
N SER A 160 -4.95 13.87 2.23
CA SER A 160 -3.50 13.98 2.35
C SER A 160 -2.99 13.21 3.57
N ILE A 161 -1.99 12.36 3.33
CA ILE A 161 -1.18 11.70 4.36
C ILE A 161 0.14 12.47 4.43
N ASP A 162 0.15 13.47 5.30
CA ASP A 162 1.30 14.36 5.43
C ASP A 162 2.42 13.75 6.28
N LYS A 163 2.04 13.01 7.33
CA LYS A 163 2.96 12.48 8.33
C LYS A 163 2.61 11.06 8.75
N ILE A 164 3.64 10.27 8.96
CA ILE A 164 3.56 8.91 9.52
C ILE A 164 4.29 8.91 10.86
N LYS A 165 3.71 8.26 11.87
CA LYS A 165 4.30 8.11 13.20
C LYS A 165 5.01 6.77 13.28
N LEU A 166 6.30 6.81 13.58
CA LEU A 166 7.06 5.63 13.96
C LEU A 166 7.21 5.56 15.45
N ILE A 167 6.99 4.37 16.00
CA ILE A 167 7.11 4.15 17.44
C ILE A 167 7.90 2.87 17.65
N SER A 168 8.92 2.93 18.49
CA SER A 168 9.71 1.77 18.88
C SER A 168 9.71 1.64 20.40
N ARG A 169 9.65 0.38 20.85
CA ARG A 169 9.89 0.03 22.25
C ARG A 169 11.24 -0.66 22.37
N GLY A 170 12.07 -0.19 23.31
CA GLY A 170 13.38 -0.83 23.56
C GLY A 170 13.22 -2.30 23.95
N VAL A 171 14.29 -3.09 23.77
CA VAL A 171 14.30 -4.54 24.06
C VAL A 171 13.86 -4.84 25.50
N TYR A 172 14.22 -3.98 26.44
CA TYR A 172 13.87 -4.11 27.86
C TYR A 172 12.46 -3.62 28.21
N GLY A 173 11.72 -3.03 27.26
CA GLY A 173 10.35 -2.57 27.48
C GLY A 173 10.18 -1.36 28.40
N LEU A 174 11.25 -0.83 28.99
CA LEU A 174 11.21 0.27 29.97
C LEU A 174 10.82 1.62 29.35
N PHE A 175 11.24 1.85 28.11
CA PHE A 175 11.02 3.11 27.40
C PHE A 175 10.35 2.87 26.05
N GLN A 176 9.55 3.86 25.64
CA GLN A 176 8.95 3.93 24.32
C GLN A 176 9.38 5.24 23.67
N ALA A 177 9.89 5.17 22.45
CA ALA A 177 10.29 6.31 21.67
C ALA A 177 9.43 6.43 20.40
N TRP A 178 9.20 7.65 19.92
CA TRP A 178 8.53 7.88 18.64
C TRP A 178 9.11 9.07 17.87
N SER A 179 8.96 9.02 16.55
CA SER A 179 9.29 10.10 15.63
C SER A 179 8.25 10.24 14.53
N TRP A 180 8.17 11.43 13.95
CA TRP A 180 7.31 11.71 12.81
C TRP A 180 8.13 11.75 11.52
N HIS A 181 7.58 11.22 10.44
CA HIS A 181 8.19 11.20 9.11
C HIS A 181 7.24 11.81 8.09
N ALA A 182 7.72 12.70 7.23
CA ALA A 182 6.90 13.34 6.22
C ALA A 182 6.66 12.38 5.04
N ALA A 183 5.41 12.10 4.70
CA ALA A 183 5.02 11.14 3.67
C ALA A 183 4.40 11.77 2.40
N LYS A 184 3.88 13.01 2.50
CA LYS A 184 3.33 13.83 1.40
C LYS A 184 2.64 13.02 0.28
N THR A 185 1.74 12.13 0.66
CA THR A 185 1.04 11.22 -0.28
C THR A 185 -0.46 11.39 -0.17
N ASN A 186 -1.18 11.20 -1.27
CA ASN A 186 -2.63 11.33 -1.31
C ASN A 186 -3.29 9.96 -1.34
N LEU A 187 -4.24 9.76 -0.42
CA LEU A 187 -5.17 8.63 -0.42
C LEU A 187 -6.39 9.01 -1.28
N ILE A 188 -6.55 8.33 -2.41
CA ILE A 188 -7.67 8.55 -3.33
C ILE A 188 -8.80 7.60 -2.94
N VAL A 189 -9.92 8.16 -2.46
CA VAL A 189 -11.13 7.40 -2.12
C VAL A 189 -12.22 7.72 -3.13
N TYR A 190 -12.47 6.81 -4.06
CA TYR A 190 -13.46 7.00 -5.12
C TYR A 190 -14.85 6.47 -4.68
N PRO A 191 -15.95 6.94 -5.33
CA PRO A 191 -17.30 6.49 -5.01
C PRO A 191 -17.44 4.97 -5.09
N LYS A 192 -18.23 4.38 -4.18
CA LYS A 192 -18.40 2.93 -4.13
C LYS A 192 -18.97 2.43 -5.48
N PRO A 193 -18.36 1.43 -6.15
CA PRO A 193 -18.84 0.94 -7.43
C PRO A 193 -20.18 0.23 -7.24
N ARG A 194 -21.26 0.94 -7.55
CA ARG A 194 -22.63 0.46 -7.43
C ARG A 194 -23.47 1.03 -8.56
N GLY A 195 -24.11 0.12 -9.29
CA GLY A 195 -24.89 0.53 -10.44
C GLY A 195 -25.51 -0.66 -11.14
N ASN A 196 -26.72 -0.49 -11.65
CA ASN A 196 -27.44 -1.52 -12.41
C ASN A 196 -27.52 -1.19 -13.90
N ASN A 197 -27.11 0.02 -14.32
CA ASN A 197 -27.18 0.38 -15.72
C ASN A 197 -26.14 -0.43 -16.53
N PRO A 198 -26.55 -0.99 -17.68
CA PRO A 198 -25.60 -1.62 -18.58
C PRO A 198 -24.57 -0.59 -19.07
N LEU A 199 -23.41 -1.08 -19.51
CA LEU A 199 -22.41 -0.23 -20.16
C LEU A 199 -23.06 0.48 -21.36
N PRO A 200 -22.77 1.77 -21.59
CA PRO A 200 -23.31 2.50 -22.74
C PRO A 200 -22.80 1.86 -24.03
N THR A 201 -23.60 1.02 -24.69
CA THR A 201 -23.25 0.46 -26.00
C THR A 201 -23.24 1.59 -27.02
N GLY A 202 -22.08 1.88 -27.60
CA GLY A 202 -21.95 2.90 -28.64
C GLY A 202 -22.91 2.62 -29.80
N THR A 203 -23.88 3.52 -30.02
CA THR A 203 -24.84 3.57 -31.14
C THR A 203 -25.69 2.30 -31.39
N GLU A 204 -26.98 2.51 -31.63
CA GLU A 204 -28.08 1.52 -31.71
C GLU A 204 -27.88 0.32 -32.67
N SER A 205 -26.84 0.29 -33.50
CA SER A 205 -26.53 -0.86 -34.36
C SER A 205 -25.87 -2.04 -33.64
N GLN A 206 -25.40 -1.88 -32.39
CA GLN A 206 -24.65 -2.92 -31.68
C GLN A 206 -25.49 -3.79 -30.74
N ALA A 207 -26.70 -3.35 -30.35
CA ALA A 207 -27.58 -4.08 -29.42
C ALA A 207 -28.01 -5.46 -29.95
N LYS A 208 -28.12 -5.64 -31.27
CA LYS A 208 -28.50 -6.92 -31.90
C LYS A 208 -27.45 -8.03 -31.83
N LYS A 209 -26.20 -7.72 -31.44
CA LYS A 209 -25.13 -8.74 -31.35
C LYS A 209 -24.89 -9.25 -29.93
N LEU A 210 -25.49 -8.61 -28.92
CA LEU A 210 -25.28 -8.96 -27.51
C LEU A 210 -26.40 -9.82 -26.91
N GLU A 211 -27.58 -9.89 -27.54
CA GLU A 211 -28.70 -10.74 -27.06
C GLU A 211 -28.45 -12.25 -27.25
N GLY A 212 -27.37 -12.66 -27.91
CA GLY A 212 -27.01 -14.08 -28.13
C GLY A 212 -25.84 -14.61 -27.28
N ALA A 213 -25.21 -13.78 -26.45
CA ALA A 213 -24.00 -14.17 -25.72
C ALA A 213 -24.32 -14.54 -24.26
N THR A 214 -24.94 -15.70 -24.09
CA THR A 214 -24.96 -16.43 -22.81
C THR A 214 -23.52 -16.57 -22.30
N LEU A 215 -23.30 -16.04 -21.08
CA LEU A 215 -22.24 -16.15 -20.04
C LEU A 215 -21.09 -17.20 -20.11
N THR A 216 -20.79 -17.82 -21.23
CA THR A 216 -19.68 -18.77 -21.40
C THR A 216 -19.21 -18.73 -22.83
N LYS A 217 -18.33 -17.78 -23.15
CA LYS A 217 -17.36 -17.98 -24.21
C LYS A 217 -16.05 -17.32 -23.81
N THR A 218 -15.12 -18.17 -23.40
CA THR A 218 -13.68 -17.92 -23.39
C THR A 218 -13.32 -17.10 -24.64
N LEU A 219 -12.94 -15.84 -24.43
CA LEU A 219 -12.26 -15.02 -25.42
C LEU A 219 -10.85 -15.59 -25.59
N SER A 220 -10.76 -16.72 -26.31
CA SER A 220 -9.52 -17.19 -26.92
C SER A 220 -9.56 -16.75 -28.36
N GLY A 221 -8.86 -15.65 -28.63
CA GLY A 221 -8.74 -15.06 -29.96
C GLY A 221 -8.01 -13.72 -29.87
N ASP A 222 -6.79 -13.72 -29.30
CA ASP A 222 -5.85 -12.62 -29.47
C ASP A 222 -5.05 -12.90 -30.75
N ASP A 223 -5.44 -12.27 -31.86
CA ASP A 223 -4.67 -12.35 -33.09
C ASP A 223 -3.39 -11.51 -32.96
N PHE A 224 -2.26 -12.18 -33.12
CA PHE A 224 -0.91 -11.63 -33.02
C PHE A 224 -0.65 -10.66 -34.19
N GLN A 225 -0.40 -9.37 -33.90
CA GLN A 225 -0.25 -8.34 -34.95
C GLN A 225 1.21 -8.11 -35.35
N GLY A 226 2.17 -8.39 -34.46
CA GLY A 226 3.58 -8.29 -34.82
C GLY A 226 4.53 -8.15 -33.62
N HIS A 227 5.71 -7.61 -33.91
CA HIS A 227 6.78 -7.43 -32.95
C HIS A 227 7.16 -5.95 -32.84
N LYS A 228 7.24 -5.43 -31.62
CA LYS A 228 7.81 -4.09 -31.33
C LYS A 228 9.17 -4.21 -30.63
N PRO A 229 10.12 -3.31 -30.87
CA PRO A 229 11.38 -3.27 -30.14
C PRO A 229 11.11 -2.97 -28.66
N TYR A 230 11.75 -3.71 -27.76
CA TYR A 230 11.61 -3.56 -26.32
C TYR A 230 12.16 -2.21 -25.84
N ILE A 231 11.37 -1.48 -25.05
CA ILE A 231 11.78 -0.24 -24.39
C ILE A 231 11.89 -0.48 -22.88
N LEU A 232 12.85 0.17 -22.23
CA LEU A 232 12.98 0.12 -20.76
C LEU A 232 11.72 0.68 -20.11
N GLY A 233 10.92 -0.21 -19.49
CA GLY A 233 9.62 0.10 -18.89
C GLY A 233 8.56 -0.94 -19.26
N ASP A 234 8.75 -1.64 -20.37
CA ASP A 234 7.81 -2.65 -20.84
C ASP A 234 7.87 -3.95 -20.01
N SER A 235 6.73 -4.65 -19.96
CA SER A 235 6.61 -5.90 -19.22
C SER A 235 7.40 -7.03 -19.88
N LEU A 236 8.33 -7.63 -19.12
CA LEU A 236 9.09 -8.81 -19.54
C LEU A 236 8.24 -10.05 -19.84
N GLN A 237 6.97 -10.07 -19.41
CA GLN A 237 6.05 -11.16 -19.71
C GLN A 237 5.63 -11.18 -21.19
N HIS A 238 5.73 -10.04 -21.88
CA HIS A 238 5.34 -9.90 -23.29
C HIS A 238 6.53 -10.04 -24.25
N VAL A 239 7.74 -10.29 -23.74
CA VAL A 239 8.94 -10.52 -24.57
C VAL A 239 8.78 -11.80 -25.38
N ASP A 240 9.04 -11.72 -26.68
CA ASP A 240 9.17 -12.91 -27.51
C ASP A 240 10.53 -13.58 -27.30
N TRP A 241 10.57 -14.42 -26.26
CA TRP A 241 11.75 -15.22 -25.94
C TRP A 241 12.20 -16.13 -27.08
N LYS A 242 11.32 -16.51 -28.02
CA LYS A 242 11.69 -17.31 -29.19
C LYS A 242 12.43 -16.48 -30.23
N ALA A 243 12.05 -15.22 -30.43
CA ALA A 243 12.77 -14.29 -31.30
C ALA A 243 14.15 -13.94 -30.70
N TYR A 244 14.19 -13.65 -29.39
CA TYR A 244 15.43 -13.35 -28.68
C TYR A 244 16.43 -14.52 -28.71
N ALA A 245 15.95 -15.75 -28.52
CA ALA A 245 16.78 -16.95 -28.60
C ALA A 245 17.37 -17.22 -29.99
N ARG A 246 16.82 -16.60 -31.05
CA ARG A 246 17.32 -16.69 -32.44
C ARG A 246 18.33 -15.59 -32.78
N GLY A 247 18.78 -14.80 -31.80
CA GLY A 247 19.75 -13.72 -32.00
C GLY A 247 19.17 -12.44 -32.57
N GLN A 248 17.84 -12.29 -32.57
CA GLN A 248 17.18 -11.02 -32.88
C GLN A 248 17.15 -10.13 -31.64
N ASP A 249 17.04 -8.82 -31.83
CA ASP A 249 16.86 -7.86 -30.74
C ASP A 249 15.67 -8.23 -29.84
N MET A 250 15.65 -7.75 -28.59
CA MET A 250 14.51 -8.00 -27.71
C MET A 250 13.25 -7.37 -28.31
N LEU A 251 12.35 -8.25 -28.74
CA LEU A 251 11.07 -7.89 -29.31
C LEU A 251 9.96 -8.26 -28.34
N ILE A 252 8.94 -7.42 -28.28
CA ILE A 252 7.71 -7.63 -27.54
C ILE A 252 6.64 -8.07 -28.51
N LYS A 253 5.85 -9.09 -28.13
CA LYS A 253 4.66 -9.50 -28.87
C LYS A 253 3.61 -8.40 -28.75
N ASP A 254 3.32 -7.75 -29.87
CA ASP A 254 2.30 -6.73 -29.98
C ASP A 254 0.98 -7.42 -30.34
N TYR A 255 0.05 -7.38 -29.40
CA TYR A 255 -1.31 -7.87 -29.59
C TYR A 255 -2.18 -6.66 -29.86
N SER A 256 -2.64 -6.49 -31.10
CA SER A 256 -3.74 -5.59 -31.37
C SER A 256 -5.03 -6.37 -31.22
N GLY A 257 -5.81 -6.07 -30.18
CA GLY A 257 -7.24 -6.35 -30.25
C GLY A 257 -7.86 -5.44 -31.29
N GLU A 258 -7.91 -5.86 -32.55
CA GLU A 258 -8.81 -5.26 -33.54
C GLU A 258 -10.23 -5.69 -33.16
N GLY A 259 -10.82 -5.00 -32.16
CA GLY A 259 -12.14 -5.35 -31.64
C GLY A 259 -12.51 -4.92 -30.22
N SER A 260 -11.71 -4.08 -29.53
CA SER A 260 -12.24 -3.36 -28.36
C SER A 260 -12.35 -1.88 -28.69
N GLU A 261 -13.45 -1.51 -29.36
CA GLU A 261 -13.84 -0.10 -29.47
C GLU A 261 -13.79 0.54 -28.08
N ALA A 262 -13.09 1.67 -27.97
CA ALA A 262 -13.01 2.41 -26.72
C ALA A 262 -14.39 2.92 -26.35
N LEU A 263 -14.80 2.71 -25.09
CA LEU A 263 -16.11 3.12 -24.63
C LEU A 263 -16.04 4.55 -24.12
N ASP A 264 -16.95 5.40 -24.58
CA ASP A 264 -17.05 6.76 -24.06
C ASP A 264 -18.07 6.77 -22.90
N LEU A 265 -17.59 7.02 -21.68
CA LEU A 265 -18.41 7.06 -20.47
C LEU A 265 -18.87 8.49 -20.21
N HIS A 266 -20.13 8.79 -20.52
CA HIS A 266 -20.70 10.12 -20.30
C HIS A 266 -21.49 10.21 -19.00
N TRP A 267 -21.37 11.35 -18.32
CA TRP A 267 -22.23 11.71 -17.19
C TRP A 267 -23.72 11.63 -17.52
N ASP A 268 -24.11 12.04 -18.73
CA ASP A 268 -25.51 12.07 -19.17
C ASP A 268 -26.12 10.67 -19.39
N ASP A 269 -25.28 9.64 -19.56
CA ASP A 269 -25.73 8.24 -19.66
C ASP A 269 -26.10 7.63 -18.30
N THR A 270 -25.78 8.33 -17.22
CA THR A 270 -26.14 7.93 -15.86
C THR A 270 -27.42 8.63 -15.39
N ARG A 271 -28.13 8.00 -14.45
CA ARG A 271 -29.41 8.50 -13.93
C ARG A 271 -29.38 8.51 -12.41
N GLY A 272 -30.22 9.36 -11.82
CA GLY A 272 -30.36 9.50 -10.38
C GLY A 272 -29.68 10.75 -9.83
N THR A 273 -29.46 10.72 -8.52
CA THR A 273 -28.71 11.74 -7.77
C THR A 273 -27.24 11.76 -8.17
N THR A 274 -26.55 12.85 -7.86
CA THR A 274 -25.11 13.04 -8.14
C THR A 274 -24.27 11.88 -7.61
N GLU A 275 -24.59 11.37 -6.42
CA GLU A 275 -23.94 10.19 -5.84
C GLU A 275 -24.18 8.93 -6.66
N GLU A 276 -25.43 8.61 -6.99
CA GLU A 276 -25.79 7.41 -7.75
C GLU A 276 -25.14 7.41 -9.14
N ARG A 277 -25.02 8.59 -9.76
CA ARG A 277 -24.31 8.76 -11.03
C ARG A 277 -22.82 8.47 -10.89
N LEU A 278 -22.18 9.00 -9.85
CA LEU A 278 -20.77 8.75 -9.54
C LEU A 278 -20.49 7.28 -9.19
N GLU A 279 -21.37 6.63 -8.41
CA GLU A 279 -21.30 5.20 -8.08
C GLU A 279 -21.45 4.32 -9.34
N GLN A 280 -22.32 4.73 -10.29
CA GLN A 280 -22.51 4.04 -11.56
C GLN A 280 -21.28 4.20 -12.48
N LEU A 281 -20.70 5.40 -12.56
CA LEU A 281 -19.47 5.63 -13.32
C LEU A 281 -18.29 4.84 -12.75
N SER A 282 -18.13 4.79 -11.42
CA SER A 282 -17.06 3.99 -10.82
C SER A 282 -17.27 2.49 -11.07
N ALA A 283 -18.52 2.00 -11.08
CA ALA A 283 -18.83 0.63 -11.46
C ALA A 283 -18.41 0.33 -12.92
N TRP A 284 -18.67 1.23 -13.86
CA TRP A 284 -18.24 1.07 -15.25
C TRP A 284 -16.72 1.08 -15.39
N ILE A 285 -16.00 1.98 -14.71
CA ILE A 285 -14.53 2.02 -14.73
C ILE A 285 -13.94 0.69 -14.21
N VAL A 286 -14.48 0.16 -13.09
CA VAL A 286 -14.03 -1.13 -12.55
C VAL A 286 -14.24 -2.27 -13.56
N LEU A 287 -15.35 -2.26 -14.31
CA LEU A 287 -15.61 -3.23 -15.37
C LEU A 287 -14.63 -3.07 -16.55
N MET A 288 -14.36 -1.84 -16.98
CA MET A 288 -13.42 -1.54 -18.07
C MET A 288 -11.99 -1.93 -17.72
N ASN A 289 -11.55 -1.64 -16.49
CA ASN A 289 -10.25 -2.05 -15.97
C ASN A 289 -10.13 -3.59 -15.93
N ARG A 290 -11.14 -4.30 -15.39
CA ARG A 290 -11.15 -5.78 -15.39
C ARG A 290 -11.09 -6.37 -16.79
N ALA A 291 -11.73 -5.73 -17.76
CA ALA A 291 -11.72 -6.15 -19.16
C ALA A 291 -10.49 -5.65 -19.93
N GLN A 292 -9.62 -4.84 -19.31
CA GLN A 292 -8.46 -4.16 -19.92
C GLN A 292 -8.85 -3.38 -21.19
N ARG A 293 -10.05 -2.81 -21.21
CA ARG A 293 -10.57 -2.07 -22.36
C ARG A 293 -10.31 -0.58 -22.20
N PRO A 294 -9.88 0.12 -23.27
CA PRO A 294 -9.74 1.57 -23.23
C PRO A 294 -11.11 2.24 -23.08
N TYR A 295 -11.14 3.35 -22.35
CA TYR A 295 -12.34 4.17 -22.18
C TYR A 295 -11.98 5.66 -22.15
N SER A 296 -12.96 6.51 -22.39
CA SER A 296 -12.90 7.94 -22.05
C SER A 296 -13.90 8.24 -20.95
N LEU A 297 -13.65 9.29 -20.17
CA LEU A 297 -14.54 9.71 -19.08
C LEU A 297 -14.91 11.18 -19.28
N HIS A 298 -16.20 11.45 -19.41
CA HIS A 298 -16.75 12.79 -19.58
C HIS A 298 -17.63 13.15 -18.37
N LEU A 299 -17.07 13.90 -17.44
CA LEU A 299 -17.78 14.56 -16.35
C LEU A 299 -18.19 15.99 -16.76
N PRO A 300 -19.17 16.61 -16.10
CA PRO A 300 -19.60 17.98 -16.38
C PRO A 300 -18.45 19.01 -16.34
N THR A 301 -17.48 18.80 -15.45
CA THR A 301 -16.37 19.72 -15.19
C THR A 301 -15.03 19.25 -15.77
N LEU A 302 -14.92 17.99 -16.17
CA LEU A 302 -13.65 17.38 -16.61
C LEU A 302 -13.90 16.31 -17.68
N SER A 303 -13.11 16.34 -18.75
CA SER A 303 -13.06 15.28 -19.76
C SER A 303 -11.67 14.64 -19.80
N LEU A 304 -11.60 13.33 -19.60
CA LEU A 304 -10.41 12.52 -19.81
C LEU A 304 -10.50 11.85 -21.18
N SER A 305 -9.47 12.07 -22.00
CA SER A 305 -9.35 11.43 -23.31
C SER A 305 -9.17 9.91 -23.18
N ARG A 306 -9.46 9.18 -24.26
CA ARG A 306 -9.32 7.73 -24.33
C ARG A 306 -7.97 7.25 -23.82
N GLY A 307 -7.99 6.37 -22.81
CA GLY A 307 -6.80 5.78 -22.23
C GLY A 307 -7.08 4.40 -21.67
N SER A 308 -6.01 3.69 -21.29
CA SER A 308 -6.09 2.43 -20.57
C SER A 308 -4.88 2.27 -19.64
N GLY A 309 -5.02 1.37 -18.66
CA GLY A 309 -3.97 1.02 -17.71
C GLY A 309 -4.02 1.80 -16.40
N ALA A 310 -3.19 1.37 -15.45
CA ALA A 310 -3.26 1.79 -14.05
C ALA A 310 -3.18 3.32 -13.83
N ARG A 311 -2.43 4.03 -14.68
CA ARG A 311 -2.33 5.49 -14.62
C ARG A 311 -3.65 6.17 -15.01
N HIS A 312 -4.26 5.71 -16.09
CA HIS A 312 -5.54 6.26 -16.55
C HIS A 312 -6.65 5.98 -15.53
N ASP A 313 -6.66 4.79 -14.94
CA ASP A 313 -7.59 4.43 -13.87
C ASP A 313 -7.41 5.30 -12.62
N ALA A 314 -6.17 5.58 -12.22
CA ALA A 314 -5.89 6.47 -11.10
C ALA A 314 -6.37 7.90 -11.36
N GLU A 315 -6.17 8.42 -12.57
CA GLU A 315 -6.65 9.75 -12.99
C GLU A 315 -8.19 9.80 -13.02
N ALA A 316 -8.84 8.75 -13.50
CA ALA A 316 -10.31 8.62 -13.53
C ALA A 316 -10.90 8.53 -12.11
N TYR A 317 -10.32 7.72 -11.22
CA TYR A 317 -10.74 7.65 -9.83
C TYR A 317 -10.49 8.96 -9.07
N TYR A 318 -9.39 9.66 -9.36
CA TYR A 318 -9.13 10.98 -8.81
C TYR A 318 -10.21 11.99 -9.22
N ALA A 319 -10.60 11.99 -10.50
CA ALA A 319 -11.67 12.84 -11.01
C ALA A 319 -13.02 12.56 -10.32
N LEU A 320 -13.38 11.29 -10.14
CA LEU A 320 -14.60 10.91 -9.41
C LEU A 320 -14.54 11.27 -7.92
N ALA A 321 -13.36 11.17 -7.30
CA ALA A 321 -13.17 11.51 -5.88
C ALA A 321 -13.23 13.01 -5.61
N THR A 322 -12.84 13.85 -6.57
CA THR A 322 -12.80 15.32 -6.46
C THR A 322 -14.04 16.03 -7.00
N PHE A 323 -14.99 15.28 -7.58
CA PHE A 323 -16.19 15.87 -8.16
C PHE A 323 -17.11 16.47 -7.08
N GLU A 324 -17.32 17.78 -7.17
CA GLU A 324 -18.33 18.54 -6.44
C GLU A 324 -19.34 19.10 -7.44
N GLU A 325 -20.62 19.06 -7.10
CA GLU A 325 -21.70 19.62 -7.92
C GLU A 325 -21.65 21.15 -7.86
N VAL A 326 -21.65 21.81 -9.02
CA VAL A 326 -21.65 23.27 -9.17
C VAL A 326 -23.09 23.78 -9.20
#